data_AF-A0A1H9JYJ9-F1
#
_entry.id   AF-A0A1H9JYJ9-F1
#
_cell.length_a   1.000
_cell.length_b   1.000
_cell.length_c   1.000
_cell.angle_alpha   90.00
_cell.angle_beta   90.00
_cell.angle_gamma   90.00
#
_symmetry.space_group_name_H-M   'P 1'
#
loop_
_entity.id
_entity.type
_entity.pdbx_description
1 polymer ?
#
loop_
_entity_poly.entity_id
_entity_poly.type
_entity_poly.pdbx_seq_one_letter_code
_entity_poly.pdbx_strand_id
1 'polypeptide(L)'
;MRAALSIITRQVRRSWPRMLLWGLGFAVLSQVFMLLALVARFGALPNYVTFYDWIGNVVRIITSTPSWADIPPIIAEEWLIEVGRMNYDYGTGISVWSLNVIPSRLLVLFGLGVLIGLAASLARRESCSAPERRGATLATGAGAVLVAMTNATMSWVVCCATPTWVVGLSMMGLGVSTSLALERLGPVFSYLGFALLIATILGLALRKRARQRLYRETTHA
;
A
#
# COMPACT_ATOMS: atom_id res chain seq x y z
N MET A 1 -3.57 -2.28 28.28
CA MET A 1 -3.75 -2.76 26.88
C MET A 1 -5.12 -3.36 26.58
N ARG A 2 -5.67 -4.30 27.38
CA ARG A 2 -6.99 -4.94 27.11
C ARG A 2 -8.14 -3.96 26.82
N ALA A 3 -8.21 -2.85 27.55
CA ALA A 3 -9.24 -1.82 27.33
C ALA A 3 -9.00 -0.93 26.10
N ALA A 4 -7.77 -0.81 25.59
CA ALA A 4 -7.50 -0.11 24.34
C ALA A 4 -7.89 -1.00 23.14
N LEU A 5 -7.58 -2.30 23.25
CA LEU A 5 -8.01 -3.31 22.29
C LEU A 5 -9.53 -3.36 22.16
N SER A 6 -10.28 -3.33 23.26
CA SER A 6 -11.75 -3.34 23.20
C SER A 6 -12.35 -2.11 22.52
N ILE A 7 -11.72 -0.93 22.65
CA ILE A 7 -12.11 0.29 21.92
C ILE A 7 -11.86 0.12 20.42
N ILE A 8 -10.69 -0.43 20.05
CA ILE A 8 -10.35 -0.71 18.65
C ILE A 8 -11.35 -1.71 18.08
N THR A 9 -11.59 -2.86 18.73
CA THR A 9 -12.53 -3.88 18.25
C THR A 9 -13.95 -3.32 18.09
N ARG A 10 -14.41 -2.50 19.03
CA ARG A 10 -15.72 -1.84 18.93
C ARG A 10 -15.76 -0.87 17.75
N GLN A 11 -14.71 -0.10 17.56
CA GLN A 11 -14.59 0.86 16.46
C GLN A 11 -14.55 0.15 15.09
N VAL A 12 -13.80 -0.95 15.00
CA VAL A 12 -13.73 -1.83 13.82
C VAL A 12 -15.10 -2.38 13.49
N ARG A 13 -15.80 -2.99 14.45
CA ARG A 13 -17.16 -3.52 14.22
C ARG A 13 -18.14 -2.45 13.76
N ARG A 14 -18.07 -1.25 14.35
CA ARG A 14 -18.98 -0.14 14.00
C ARG A 14 -18.66 0.49 12.64
N SER A 15 -17.39 0.49 12.23
CA SER A 15 -16.92 1.21 11.04
C SER A 15 -16.48 0.29 9.90
N TRP A 16 -16.69 -1.02 10.02
CA TRP A 16 -16.26 -2.04 9.08
C TRP A 16 -16.51 -1.69 7.60
N PRO A 17 -17.74 -1.35 7.15
CA PRO A 17 -17.97 -1.05 5.74
C PRO A 17 -17.22 0.19 5.27
N ARG A 18 -17.07 1.21 6.14
CA ARG A 18 -16.26 2.39 5.82
C ARG A 18 -14.79 2.03 5.73
N MET A 19 -14.28 1.15 6.60
CA MET A 19 -12.89 0.70 6.57
C MET A 19 -12.59 -0.10 5.30
N LEU A 20 -13.50 -0.97 4.87
CA LEU A 20 -13.38 -1.68 3.59
C LEU A 20 -13.36 -0.70 2.40
N LEU A 21 -14.22 0.33 2.43
CA LEU A 21 -14.22 1.37 1.40
C LEU A 21 -12.89 2.14 1.37
N TRP A 22 -12.33 2.47 2.53
CA TRP A 22 -11.00 3.08 2.62
C TRP A 22 -9.91 2.15 2.07
N GLY A 23 -9.96 0.85 2.37
CA GLY A 23 -9.05 -0.14 1.83
C GLY A 23 -9.10 -0.22 0.31
N LEU A 24 -10.30 -0.42 -0.24
CA LEU A 24 -10.51 -0.54 -1.69
C LEU A 24 -10.16 0.76 -2.40
N GLY A 25 -10.64 1.89 -1.88
CA GLY A 25 -10.37 3.20 -2.44
C GLY A 25 -8.87 3.51 -2.46
N PHE A 26 -8.15 3.22 -1.38
CA PHE A 26 -6.70 3.42 -1.34
C PHE A 26 -5.98 2.54 -2.36
N ALA A 27 -6.28 1.24 -2.42
CA ALA A 27 -5.63 0.33 -3.38
C ALA A 27 -5.85 0.77 -4.83
N VAL A 28 -7.09 1.10 -5.20
CA VAL A 28 -7.43 1.58 -6.56
C VAL A 28 -6.75 2.91 -6.86
N LEU A 29 -6.82 3.88 -5.93
CA LEU A 29 -6.21 5.20 -6.11
C LEU A 29 -4.69 5.10 -6.25
N SER A 30 -4.03 4.19 -5.53
CA SER A 30 -2.60 3.94 -5.71
C SER A 30 -2.29 3.44 -7.11
N GLN A 31 -3.06 2.50 -7.67
CA GLN A 31 -2.85 2.02 -9.04
C GLN A 31 -3.07 3.12 -10.08
N VAL A 32 -4.14 3.91 -9.93
CA VAL A 32 -4.43 5.04 -10.83
C VAL A 32 -3.32 6.09 -10.76
N PHE A 33 -2.88 6.44 -9.55
CA PHE A 33 -1.79 7.39 -9.36
C PHE A 33 -0.50 6.92 -10.04
N MET A 34 -0.16 5.63 -9.90
CA MET A 34 0.99 5.03 -10.56
C MET A 34 0.88 5.09 -12.08
N LEU A 35 -0.28 4.73 -12.65
CA LEU A 35 -0.51 4.83 -14.09
C LEU A 35 -0.35 6.27 -14.59
N LEU A 36 -0.94 7.25 -13.88
CA LEU A 36 -0.83 8.66 -14.23
C LEU A 36 0.61 9.17 -14.14
N ALA A 37 1.38 8.72 -13.15
CA ALA A 37 2.79 9.06 -13.03
C ALA A 37 3.60 8.55 -14.24
N LEU A 38 3.33 7.33 -14.72
CA LEU A 38 3.95 6.79 -15.94
C LEU A 38 3.57 7.61 -17.18
N VAL A 39 2.28 7.92 -17.35
CA VAL A 39 1.80 8.74 -18.47
C VAL A 39 2.45 10.12 -18.46
N ALA A 40 2.52 10.77 -17.30
CA ALA A 40 3.14 12.08 -17.12
C ALA A 40 4.65 12.04 -17.40
N ARG A 41 5.35 10.99 -16.94
CA ARG A 41 6.80 10.85 -17.11
C ARG A 41 7.21 10.62 -18.57
N PHE A 42 6.42 9.84 -19.31
CA PHE A 42 6.73 9.44 -20.68
C PHE A 42 5.95 10.23 -21.76
N GLY A 43 5.02 11.11 -21.36
CA GLY A 43 4.23 11.93 -22.28
C GLY A 43 3.31 11.10 -23.19
N ALA A 44 2.88 9.95 -22.71
CA ALA A 44 2.41 8.86 -23.54
C ALA A 44 1.30 8.07 -22.85
N LEU A 45 0.16 7.88 -23.52
CA LEU A 45 -0.91 6.98 -23.04
C LEU A 45 -0.53 5.51 -23.27
N PRO A 46 -1.07 4.58 -22.45
CA PRO A 46 -0.91 3.15 -22.68
C PRO A 46 -1.57 2.75 -24.00
N ASN A 47 -0.99 1.77 -24.68
CA ASN A 47 -1.53 1.22 -25.94
C ASN A 47 -1.81 -0.28 -25.90
N TYR A 48 -1.58 -0.93 -24.75
CA TYR A 48 -2.02 -2.31 -24.52
C TYR A 48 -2.49 -2.52 -23.09
N VAL A 49 -3.36 -3.51 -22.93
CA VAL A 49 -3.81 -4.06 -21.65
C VAL A 49 -3.86 -5.57 -21.80
N THR A 50 -3.19 -6.28 -20.90
CA THR A 50 -3.13 -7.74 -20.88
C THR A 50 -3.74 -8.24 -19.57
N PHE A 51 -4.66 -9.20 -19.66
CA PHE A 51 -5.21 -9.90 -18.51
C PHE A 51 -4.59 -11.29 -18.45
N TYR A 52 -4.11 -11.67 -17.27
CA TYR A 52 -3.47 -12.97 -17.05
C TYR A 52 -4.44 -13.92 -16.35
N ASP A 53 -4.36 -15.21 -16.68
CA ASP A 53 -5.08 -16.27 -15.98
C ASP A 53 -4.39 -16.57 -14.64
N TRP A 54 -4.60 -15.70 -13.66
CA TRP A 54 -3.98 -15.82 -12.36
C TRP A 54 -4.36 -17.13 -11.65
N ILE A 55 -5.61 -17.59 -11.79
CA ILE A 55 -6.07 -18.83 -11.15
C ILE A 55 -5.42 -20.05 -11.82
N GLY A 56 -5.39 -20.09 -13.16
CA GLY A 56 -4.69 -21.14 -13.90
C GLY A 56 -3.20 -21.18 -13.57
N ASN A 57 -2.56 -20.01 -13.46
CA ASN A 57 -1.16 -19.91 -13.04
C ASN A 57 -0.95 -20.44 -11.62
N VAL A 58 -1.83 -20.10 -10.67
CA VAL A 58 -1.77 -20.64 -9.29
C VAL A 58 -1.87 -22.16 -9.27
N VAL A 59 -2.83 -22.74 -10.00
CA VAL A 59 -2.96 -24.20 -10.11
C VAL A 59 -1.70 -24.81 -10.72
N ARG A 60 -1.15 -24.18 -11.76
CA ARG A 60 0.09 -24.62 -12.40
C ARG A 60 1.27 -24.59 -11.44
N ILE A 61 1.44 -23.53 -10.65
CA ILE A 61 2.50 -23.42 -9.65
C ILE A 61 2.37 -24.53 -8.61
N ILE A 62 1.17 -24.74 -8.05
CA ILE A 62 0.93 -25.77 -7.03
C ILE A 62 1.24 -27.17 -7.57
N THR A 63 0.87 -27.45 -8.82
CA THR A 63 1.11 -28.77 -9.45
C THR A 63 2.56 -28.98 -9.90
N SER A 64 3.27 -27.90 -10.25
CA SER A 64 4.61 -27.97 -10.86
C SER A 64 5.75 -27.72 -9.87
N THR A 65 5.47 -27.15 -8.70
CA THR A 65 6.47 -26.82 -7.67
C THR A 65 6.47 -27.89 -6.56
N PRO A 66 7.55 -28.70 -6.42
CA PRO A 66 7.60 -29.77 -5.42
C PRO A 66 7.71 -29.27 -3.98
N SER A 67 8.28 -28.08 -3.79
CA SER A 67 8.56 -27.49 -2.48
C SER A 67 7.40 -26.61 -2.02
N TRP A 68 6.73 -27.03 -0.93
CA TRP A 68 5.63 -26.26 -0.34
C TRP A 68 6.06 -24.89 0.21
N ALA A 69 7.34 -24.71 0.53
CA ALA A 69 7.86 -23.43 1.01
C ALA A 69 7.99 -22.40 -0.13
N ASP A 70 8.20 -22.85 -1.36
CA ASP A 70 8.42 -21.99 -2.53
C ASP A 70 7.10 -21.61 -3.22
N ILE A 71 6.03 -22.38 -3.02
CA ILE A 71 4.71 -22.11 -3.62
C ILE A 71 4.19 -20.70 -3.24
N PRO A 72 4.09 -20.31 -1.94
CA PRO A 72 3.55 -19.00 -1.57
C PRO A 72 4.31 -17.78 -2.14
N PRO A 73 5.65 -17.69 -2.07
CA PRO A 73 6.36 -16.55 -2.63
C PRO A 73 6.26 -16.47 -4.16
N ILE A 74 6.17 -17.60 -4.88
CA ILE A 74 5.97 -17.60 -6.33
C ILE A 74 4.58 -17.05 -6.69
N ILE A 75 3.52 -17.57 -6.05
CA ILE A 75 2.14 -17.08 -6.25
C ILE A 75 2.03 -15.58 -5.93
N ALA A 76 2.78 -15.10 -4.93
CA ALA A 76 2.73 -13.71 -4.52
C ALA A 76 3.27 -12.74 -5.59
N GLU A 77 4.10 -13.18 -6.54
CA GLU A 77 4.68 -12.34 -7.59
C GLU A 77 3.94 -12.48 -8.94
N GLU A 78 2.87 -13.28 -9.01
CA GLU A 78 2.06 -13.46 -10.21
C GLU A 78 1.22 -12.23 -10.56
N TRP A 79 1.11 -11.96 -11.87
CA TRP A 79 0.44 -10.76 -12.37
C TRP A 79 -1.03 -11.07 -12.64
N LEU A 80 -1.90 -10.09 -12.39
CA LEU A 80 -3.32 -10.17 -12.73
C LEU A 80 -3.60 -9.38 -14.01
N ILE A 81 -3.06 -8.16 -14.08
CA ILE A 81 -3.27 -7.22 -15.18
C ILE A 81 -1.95 -6.53 -15.46
N GLU A 82 -1.61 -6.35 -16.72
CA GLU A 82 -0.56 -5.46 -17.16
C GLU A 82 -1.16 -4.36 -18.05
N VAL A 83 -0.79 -3.12 -17.78
CA VAL A 83 -1.18 -1.95 -18.59
C VAL A 83 0.07 -1.19 -18.96
N GLY A 84 0.35 -1.01 -20.25
CA GLY A 84 1.62 -0.40 -20.64
C GLY A 84 1.61 0.23 -22.02
N ARG A 85 2.81 0.65 -22.42
CA ARG A 85 3.08 1.15 -23.77
C ARG A 85 4.16 0.33 -24.44
N MET A 86 3.81 -0.23 -25.59
CA MET A 86 4.68 -0.92 -26.53
C MET A 86 5.13 0.05 -27.62
N ASN A 87 6.41 0.07 -27.99
CA ASN A 87 6.88 0.72 -29.21
C ASN A 87 7.04 -0.32 -30.33
N TYR A 88 6.18 -0.24 -31.35
CA TYR A 88 6.16 -1.16 -32.49
C TYR A 88 7.15 -0.80 -33.61
N ASP A 89 7.84 0.33 -33.51
CA ASP A 89 8.87 0.72 -34.49
C ASP A 89 10.06 -0.27 -34.49
N TYR A 90 10.20 -1.06 -33.41
CA TYR A 90 11.25 -2.07 -33.22
C TYR A 90 10.78 -3.51 -33.53
N GLY A 91 9.94 -3.71 -34.54
CA GLY A 91 9.51 -5.03 -34.99
C GLY A 91 8.30 -5.56 -34.22
N THR A 92 8.46 -6.64 -33.45
CA THR A 92 7.34 -7.26 -32.69
C THR A 92 6.89 -6.43 -31.47
N GLY A 93 7.51 -5.26 -31.27
CA GLY A 93 7.20 -4.33 -30.20
C GLY A 93 8.11 -4.50 -28.98
N ILE A 94 8.59 -3.38 -28.43
CA ILE A 94 9.34 -3.34 -27.17
C ILE A 94 8.48 -2.63 -26.13
N SER A 95 8.23 -3.27 -24.98
CA SER A 95 7.55 -2.61 -23.86
C SER A 95 8.43 -1.49 -23.33
N VAL A 96 7.99 -0.25 -23.54
CA VAL A 96 8.69 0.94 -23.06
C VAL A 96 8.50 1.04 -21.56
N TRP A 97 7.25 1.00 -21.10
CA TRP A 97 6.89 1.01 -19.68
C TRP A 97 5.61 0.20 -19.48
N SER A 98 5.47 -0.40 -18.30
CA SER A 98 4.22 -1.06 -17.90
C SER A 98 3.93 -0.94 -16.42
N LEU A 99 2.66 -0.95 -16.07
CA LEU A 99 2.12 -1.08 -14.73
C LEU A 99 1.62 -2.51 -14.57
N ASN A 100 2.15 -3.22 -13.59
CA ASN A 100 1.77 -4.59 -13.29
C ASN A 100 0.91 -4.61 -12.03
N VAL A 101 -0.30 -5.12 -12.13
CA VAL A 101 -1.21 -5.27 -10.99
C VAL A 101 -1.00 -6.65 -10.38
N ILE A 102 -0.32 -6.69 -9.24
CA ILE A 102 0.00 -7.92 -8.51
C ILE A 102 -0.97 -8.07 -7.33
N PRO A 103 -1.73 -9.18 -7.21
CA PRO A 103 -2.73 -9.36 -6.16
C PRO A 103 -2.17 -9.25 -4.74
N SER A 104 -0.98 -9.78 -4.48
CA SER A 104 -0.34 -9.70 -3.15
C SER A 104 -0.08 -8.23 -2.74
N ARG A 105 0.42 -7.41 -3.66
CA ARG A 105 0.70 -5.98 -3.44
C ARG A 105 -0.59 -5.19 -3.28
N LEU A 106 -1.64 -5.53 -4.04
CA LEU A 106 -2.97 -4.97 -3.84
C LEU A 106 -3.53 -5.26 -2.45
N LEU A 107 -3.35 -6.48 -1.93
CA LEU A 107 -3.77 -6.83 -0.57
C LEU A 107 -3.03 -6.02 0.50
N VAL A 108 -1.74 -5.76 0.30
CA VAL A 108 -0.95 -4.89 1.19
C VAL A 108 -1.48 -3.45 1.17
N LEU A 109 -1.71 -2.88 -0.02
CA LEU A 109 -2.27 -1.53 -0.16
C LEU A 109 -3.70 -1.44 0.39
N PHE A 110 -4.50 -2.49 0.21
CA PHE A 110 -5.83 -2.59 0.79
C PHE A 110 -5.76 -2.60 2.32
N GLY A 111 -4.90 -3.42 2.91
CA GLY A 111 -4.69 -3.48 4.36
C GLY A 111 -4.20 -2.14 4.91
N LEU A 112 -3.30 -1.47 4.19
CA LEU A 112 -2.87 -0.11 4.50
C LEU A 112 -4.05 0.88 4.51
N GLY A 113 -4.89 0.87 3.48
CA GLY A 113 -6.08 1.72 3.42
C GLY A 113 -7.06 1.45 4.57
N VAL A 114 -7.24 0.19 4.96
CA VAL A 114 -8.04 -0.20 6.14
C VAL A 114 -7.47 0.43 7.42
N LEU A 115 -6.14 0.39 7.61
CA LEU A 115 -5.47 1.00 8.77
C LEU A 115 -5.60 2.52 8.77
N ILE A 116 -5.47 3.17 7.62
CA ILE A 116 -5.71 4.62 7.46
C ILE A 116 -7.16 4.97 7.81
N GLY A 117 -8.12 4.19 7.30
CA GLY A 117 -9.54 4.35 7.61
C GLY A 117 -9.82 4.18 9.10
N LEU A 118 -9.15 3.24 9.76
CA LEU A 118 -9.22 3.06 11.21
C LEU A 118 -8.65 4.28 11.94
N ALA A 119 -7.43 4.71 11.61
CA ALA A 119 -6.79 5.88 12.22
C ALA A 119 -7.64 7.16 12.06
N ALA A 120 -8.16 7.41 10.85
CA ALA A 120 -9.08 8.50 10.56
C ALA A 120 -10.38 8.40 11.37
N SER A 121 -10.90 7.18 11.56
CA SER A 121 -12.12 6.97 12.36
C SER A 121 -11.90 7.23 13.85
N LEU A 122 -10.70 6.93 14.38
CA LEU A 122 -10.33 7.24 15.76
C LEU A 122 -10.03 8.73 15.96
N ALA A 123 -9.47 9.40 14.95
CA ALA A 123 -9.11 10.82 15.00
C ALA A 123 -10.29 11.80 14.82
N ARG A 124 -11.54 11.31 14.74
CA ARG A 124 -12.73 12.17 14.57
C ARG A 124 -12.92 13.11 15.77
N ARG A 125 -13.53 14.28 15.49
CA ARG A 125 -13.59 15.50 16.32
C ARG A 125 -13.92 15.32 17.80
N GLU A 126 -14.71 14.31 18.17
CA GLU A 126 -15.06 14.05 19.57
C GLU A 126 -13.86 13.56 20.41
N SER A 127 -12.80 13.04 19.78
CA SER A 127 -11.73 12.31 20.47
C SER A 127 -10.43 13.10 20.66
N CYS A 128 -10.10 14.11 19.83
CA CYS A 128 -8.79 14.79 19.87
C CYS A 128 -8.85 16.31 19.62
N SER A 129 -7.87 17.05 20.16
CA SER A 129 -7.67 18.46 19.85
C SER A 129 -7.05 18.69 18.45
N ALA A 130 -7.12 19.91 17.92
CA ALA A 130 -6.60 20.27 16.60
C ALA A 130 -5.09 19.94 16.38
N PRO A 131 -4.16 20.28 17.30
CA PRO A 131 -2.73 19.98 17.09
C PRO A 131 -2.45 18.47 17.12
N GLU A 132 -3.12 17.72 17.99
CA GLU A 132 -2.98 16.27 18.07
C GLU A 132 -3.46 15.58 16.79
N ARG A 133 -4.56 16.08 16.20
CA ARG A 133 -5.06 15.57 14.93
C ARG A 133 -4.07 15.81 13.80
N ARG A 134 -3.42 16.97 13.76
CA ARG A 134 -2.37 17.26 12.76
C ARG A 134 -1.20 16.29 12.89
N GLY A 135 -0.70 16.07 14.10
CA GLY A 135 0.38 15.10 14.35
C GLY A 135 0.02 13.68 13.92
N ALA A 136 -1.18 13.19 14.29
CA ALA A 136 -1.64 11.87 13.88
C ALA A 136 -1.85 11.75 12.36
N THR A 137 -2.33 12.81 11.70
CA THR A 137 -2.50 12.84 10.24
C THR A 137 -1.15 12.78 9.53
N LEU A 138 -0.17 13.54 10.00
CA LEU A 138 1.19 13.53 9.45
C LEU A 138 1.86 12.16 9.63
N ALA A 139 1.78 11.57 10.83
CA ALA A 139 2.34 10.24 11.07
C ALA A 139 1.66 9.15 10.22
N THR A 140 0.33 9.20 10.11
CA THR A 140 -0.45 8.28 9.26
C THR A 140 -0.08 8.45 7.78
N GLY A 141 0.04 9.70 7.30
CA GLY A 141 0.44 10.00 5.93
C GLY A 141 1.87 9.55 5.62
N ALA A 142 2.82 9.81 6.52
CA ALA A 142 4.20 9.37 6.37
C ALA A 142 4.31 7.84 6.30
N GLY A 143 3.63 7.12 7.19
CA GLY A 143 3.59 5.66 7.18
C GLY A 143 2.95 5.11 5.90
N ALA A 144 1.88 5.77 5.42
CA ALA A 144 1.22 5.40 4.19
C ALA A 144 2.10 5.59 2.95
N VAL A 145 2.82 6.71 2.85
CA VAL A 145 3.75 6.96 1.74
C VAL A 145 4.87 5.94 1.72
N LEU A 146 5.48 5.63 2.88
CA LEU A 146 6.56 4.64 2.96
C LEU A 146 6.12 3.25 2.46
N VAL A 147 4.95 2.79 2.90
CA VAL A 147 4.41 1.49 2.49
C VAL A 147 3.94 1.51 1.03
N ALA A 148 3.24 2.56 0.59
CA ALA A 148 2.74 2.65 -0.77
C ALA A 148 3.89 2.71 -1.78
N MET A 149 4.93 3.49 -1.49
CA MET A 149 6.10 3.63 -2.36
C MET A 149 6.84 2.30 -2.53
N THR A 150 7.04 1.55 -1.44
CA THR A 150 7.73 0.24 -1.47
C THR A 150 6.91 -0.88 -2.13
N ASN A 151 5.62 -0.67 -2.35
CA ASN A 151 4.73 -1.60 -3.06
C ASN A 151 4.35 -1.12 -4.46
N ALA A 152 5.06 -0.12 -5.00
CA ALA A 152 4.85 0.33 -6.37
C ALA A 152 5.29 -0.75 -7.37
N THR A 153 4.44 -1.05 -8.36
CA THR A 153 4.62 -2.15 -9.32
C THR A 153 4.70 -1.65 -10.76
N MET A 154 5.73 -0.85 -11.04
CA MET A 154 6.04 -0.34 -12.39
C MET A 154 7.25 -1.04 -12.99
N SER A 155 7.24 -1.25 -14.30
CA SER A 155 8.38 -1.70 -15.10
C SER A 155 8.76 -0.64 -16.14
N TRP A 156 10.05 -0.60 -16.48
CA TRP A 156 10.59 0.29 -17.51
C TRP A 156 11.71 -0.43 -18.26
N VAL A 157 11.79 -0.25 -19.58
CA VAL A 157 12.75 -0.90 -20.48
C VAL A 157 14.22 -0.72 -20.07
N VAL A 158 14.55 0.35 -19.34
CA VAL A 158 15.92 0.62 -18.86
C VAL A 158 16.24 -0.16 -17.59
N CYS A 159 15.22 -0.62 -16.86
CA CYS A 159 15.32 -1.17 -15.51
C CYS A 159 14.70 -2.58 -15.41
N CYS A 160 14.88 -3.42 -16.46
CA CYS A 160 14.24 -4.73 -16.60
C CYS A 160 14.53 -5.75 -15.48
N ALA A 161 15.54 -5.53 -14.63
CA ALA A 161 15.93 -6.46 -13.57
C ALA A 161 15.88 -5.85 -12.15
N THR A 162 15.41 -4.61 -12.00
CA THR A 162 15.37 -3.94 -10.68
C THR A 162 13.97 -4.02 -10.07
N PRO A 163 13.85 -4.11 -8.73
CA PRO A 163 12.55 -4.11 -8.08
C PRO A 163 11.74 -2.88 -8.47
N THR A 164 10.45 -3.09 -8.70
CA THR A 164 9.53 -2.13 -9.31
C THR A 164 9.39 -0.80 -8.53
N TRP A 165 9.66 -0.80 -7.23
CA TRP A 165 9.65 0.42 -6.41
C TRP A 165 10.93 1.27 -6.56
N VAL A 166 12.06 0.62 -6.86
CA VAL A 166 13.34 1.28 -7.18
C VAL A 166 13.22 2.01 -8.52
N VAL A 167 12.48 1.43 -9.46
CA VAL A 167 12.10 2.08 -10.73
C VAL A 167 11.28 3.33 -10.47
N GLY A 168 10.33 3.29 -9.52
CA GLY A 168 9.58 4.48 -9.11
C GLY A 168 10.49 5.61 -8.59
N LEU A 169 11.52 5.27 -7.82
CA LEU A 169 12.49 6.24 -7.31
C LEU A 169 13.38 6.84 -8.40
N SER A 170 13.85 6.03 -9.34
CA SER A 170 14.66 6.52 -10.46
C SER A 170 13.83 7.39 -11.41
N MET A 171 12.56 7.06 -11.60
CA MET A 171 11.61 7.91 -12.34
C MET A 171 11.37 9.26 -11.67
N MET A 172 11.40 9.32 -10.33
CA MET A 172 11.34 10.55 -9.53
C MET A 172 12.66 11.35 -9.53
N GLY A 173 13.69 10.88 -10.24
CA GLY A 173 14.95 11.60 -10.44
C GLY A 173 16.09 11.20 -9.52
N LEU A 174 15.94 10.14 -8.72
CA LEU A 174 17.07 9.57 -7.99
C LEU A 174 17.99 8.83 -8.97
N GLY A 175 19.31 8.97 -8.78
CA GLY A 175 20.29 8.25 -9.58
C GLY A 175 20.06 6.74 -9.54
N VAL A 176 20.38 6.03 -10.63
CA VAL A 176 20.23 4.57 -10.70
C VAL A 176 21.04 3.88 -9.59
N SER A 177 22.24 4.38 -9.32
CA SER A 177 23.14 3.85 -8.28
C SER A 177 22.59 4.02 -6.86
N THR A 178 21.97 5.16 -6.54
CA THR A 178 21.34 5.37 -5.22
C THR A 178 20.07 4.55 -5.08
N SER A 179 19.31 4.42 -6.16
CA SER A 179 18.09 3.62 -6.21
C SER A 179 18.40 2.12 -5.99
N LEU A 180 19.42 1.57 -6.65
CA LEU A 180 19.87 0.18 -6.39
C LEU A 180 20.39 -0.01 -4.96
N ALA A 181 21.11 0.96 -4.39
CA ALA A 181 21.56 0.85 -3.00
C ALA A 181 20.40 0.79 -2.00
N LEU A 182 19.27 1.43 -2.33
CA LEU A 182 18.05 1.43 -1.53
C LEU A 182 17.25 0.13 -1.65
N GLU A 183 17.49 -0.71 -2.65
CA GLU A 183 16.75 -1.97 -2.88
C GLU A 183 16.60 -2.83 -1.62
N ARG A 184 17.69 -3.01 -0.87
CA ARG A 184 17.70 -3.81 0.36
C ARG A 184 16.89 -3.20 1.51
N LEU A 185 16.61 -1.90 1.46
CA LEU A 185 15.85 -1.18 2.48
C LEU A 185 14.34 -1.21 2.24
N GLY A 186 13.86 -1.75 1.10
CA GLY A 186 12.43 -1.86 0.80
C GLY A 186 11.61 -2.49 1.94
N PRO A 187 11.98 -3.70 2.43
CA PRO A 187 11.29 -4.32 3.56
C PRO A 187 11.35 -3.47 4.83
N VAL A 188 12.48 -2.82 5.11
CA VAL A 188 12.68 -1.97 6.29
C VAL A 188 11.72 -0.78 6.27
N PHE A 189 11.60 -0.08 5.14
CA PHE A 189 10.67 1.05 5.00
C PHE A 189 9.21 0.61 5.12
N SER A 190 8.85 -0.54 4.56
CA SER A 190 7.51 -1.10 4.71
C SER A 190 7.19 -1.42 6.18
N TYR A 191 8.09 -2.11 6.89
CA TYR A 191 7.91 -2.41 8.31
C TYR A 191 7.84 -1.14 9.17
N LEU A 192 8.70 -0.15 8.91
CA LEU A 192 8.66 1.14 9.60
C LEU A 192 7.34 1.87 9.36
N GLY A 193 6.84 1.88 8.13
CA GLY A 193 5.57 2.52 7.80
C GLY A 193 4.38 1.87 8.51
N PHE A 194 4.32 0.52 8.53
CA PHE A 194 3.32 -0.20 9.31
C PHE A 194 3.46 0.02 10.82
N ALA A 195 4.68 0.01 11.35
CA ALA A 195 4.94 0.26 12.77
C ALA A 195 4.45 1.65 13.19
N LEU A 196 4.71 2.67 12.36
CA LEU A 196 4.26 4.04 12.61
C LEU A 196 2.73 4.16 12.62
N LEU A 197 2.05 3.47 11.69
CA LEU A 197 0.59 3.42 11.62
C LEU A 197 -0.02 2.73 12.85
N ILE A 198 0.52 1.58 13.24
CA ILE A 198 0.07 0.84 14.42
C ILE A 198 0.28 1.68 15.68
N ALA A 199 1.46 2.31 15.83
CA ALA A 199 1.75 3.20 16.96
C ALA A 199 0.76 4.38 17.03
N THR A 200 0.42 4.96 15.87
CA THR A 200 -0.56 6.05 15.78
C THR A 200 -1.96 5.59 16.22
N ILE A 201 -2.42 4.41 15.75
CA ILE A 201 -3.72 3.83 16.13
C ILE A 201 -3.77 3.55 17.64
N LEU A 202 -2.72 2.93 18.19
CA LEU A 202 -2.62 2.64 19.62
C LEU A 202 -2.62 3.93 20.46
N GLY A 203 -1.85 4.94 20.04
CA GLY A 203 -1.81 6.25 20.69
C GLY A 203 -3.19 6.93 20.72
N LEU A 204 -3.91 6.93 19.59
CA LEU A 204 -5.27 7.47 19.51
C LEU A 204 -6.26 6.69 20.39
N ALA A 205 -6.16 5.35 20.43
CA ALA A 205 -7.03 4.51 21.25
C ALA A 205 -6.82 4.73 22.75
N LEU A 206 -5.56 4.86 23.18
CA LEU A 206 -5.20 5.15 24.57
C LEU A 206 -5.71 6.51 25.03
N ARG A 207 -5.60 7.53 24.17
CA ARG A 207 -6.10 8.89 24.47
C ARG A 207 -7.62 8.93 24.57
N LYS A 208 -8.31 8.27 23.64
CA LYS A 208 -9.78 8.16 23.67
C LYS A 208 -10.26 7.53 24.98
N ARG A 209 -9.55 6.51 25.46
CA ARG A 209 -9.82 5.89 26.76
C ARG A 209 -9.62 6.85 27.94
N ALA A 210 -8.49 7.58 27.97
CA ALA A 210 -8.19 8.53 29.05
C ALA A 210 -9.28 9.60 29.17
N ARG A 211 -9.75 10.11 28.03
CA ARG A 211 -10.83 11.11 27.98
C ARG A 211 -12.19 10.58 28.45
N GLN A 212 -12.53 9.34 28.07
CA GLN A 212 -13.76 8.69 28.55
C GLN A 212 -13.75 8.48 30.07
N ARG A 213 -12.58 8.22 30.67
CA ARG A 213 -12.44 8.07 32.12
C ARG A 213 -12.70 9.39 32.84
N LEU A 214 -12.08 10.48 32.39
CA LEU A 214 -12.28 11.83 32.94
C LEU A 214 -13.74 12.29 32.88
N TYR A 215 -14.43 12.02 31.76
CA TYR A 215 -15.86 12.34 31.65
C TYR A 215 -16.70 11.58 32.68
N ARG A 216 -16.41 10.29 32.90
CA ARG A 216 -17.16 9.47 33.86
C ARG A 216 -16.97 9.92 35.30
N GLU A 217 -15.76 10.34 35.67
CA GLU A 217 -15.47 10.87 37.02
C GLU A 217 -16.17 12.21 37.27
N THR A 218 -16.34 13.05 36.25
CA THR A 218 -17.03 14.35 36.35
C THR A 218 -18.57 14.26 36.31
N THR A 219 -19.15 13.15 35.85
CA THR A 219 -20.63 12.97 35.86
C THR A 219 -21.16 12.35 37.16
N HIS A 220 -20.28 11.85 38.03
CA HIS A 220 -20.62 11.21 39.29
C HIS A 220 -20.22 12.04 40.53
N ALA A 221 -19.68 13.25 40.30
CA ALA A 221 -19.45 14.27 41.32
C ALA A 221 -20.55 15.33 41.22
#